data_AF-A0A2M7UCR2-F1
#
_entry.id   AF-A0A2M7UCR2-F1
#
_cell.length_a   1.000
_cell.length_b   1.000
_cell.length_c   1.000
_cell.angle_alpha   90.00
_cell.angle_beta   90.00
_cell.angle_gamma   90.00
#
_symmetry.space_group_name_H-M   'P 1'
#
loop_
_entity.id
_entity.type
_entity.pdbx_description
1 polymer ?
#
loop_
_entity_poly.entity_id
_entity_poly.type
_entity_poly.pdbx_seq_one_letter_code
_entity_poly.pdbx_strand_id
1 'polypeptide(L)'
;MKQVLEKLGKLKSFGDKVSFRPKWRNLFFLMIIFLLVFLLSNIYSSQKISSLFFSLINNDRKSVIEFLQKIRQMPYFPQQLKYYENIYGPPLKTEVFAEELEREVKITKLEQILEKNHQSRDILYGLFLLYKEKGNSLKAEKYLKLAKEVDPTIK
;
A
#
# COMPACT_ATOMS: atom_id res chain seq x y z
N MET A 1 -74.02 5.72 6.56
CA MET A 1 -73.26 4.84 5.65
C MET A 1 -72.82 5.51 4.34
N LYS A 2 -73.69 6.21 3.60
CA LYS A 2 -73.33 6.89 2.33
C LYS A 2 -72.17 7.89 2.44
N GLN A 3 -72.13 8.73 3.48
CA GLN A 3 -71.05 9.71 3.68
C GLN A 3 -69.69 9.07 4.02
N VAL A 4 -69.69 7.88 4.61
CA VAL A 4 -68.44 7.14 4.92
C VAL A 4 -67.88 6.51 3.64
N LEU A 5 -68.74 5.96 2.79
CA LEU A 5 -68.35 5.43 1.47
C LEU A 5 -67.86 6.55 0.53
N GLU A 6 -68.45 7.74 0.61
CA GLU A 6 -68.03 8.89 -0.18
C GLU A 6 -66.66 9.45 0.25
N LYS A 7 -66.37 9.45 1.56
CA LYS A 7 -65.04 9.79 2.09
C LYS A 7 -63.99 8.73 1.75
N LEU A 8 -64.35 7.44 1.74
CA LEU A 8 -63.45 6.35 1.32
C LEU A 8 -63.17 6.37 -0.19
N GLY A 9 -64.14 6.76 -1.02
CA GLY A 9 -63.95 6.97 -2.45
C GLY A 9 -62.96 8.11 -2.75
N LYS A 10 -63.03 9.21 -1.99
CA LYS A 10 -62.10 10.36 -2.12
C LYS A 10 -60.68 10.06 -1.62
N LEU A 11 -60.53 9.19 -0.61
CA LEU A 11 -59.20 8.76 -0.13
C LEU A 11 -58.51 7.81 -1.11
N LYS A 12 -59.27 6.95 -1.81
CA LYS A 12 -58.70 6.03 -2.81
C LYS A 12 -58.17 6.75 -4.06
N SER A 13 -58.74 7.89 -4.44
CA SER A 13 -58.28 8.67 -5.61
C SER A 13 -57.06 9.56 -5.33
N PHE A 14 -56.62 9.70 -4.07
CA PHE A 14 -55.45 10.51 -3.71
C PHE A 14 -54.13 9.72 -3.74
N GLY A 15 -54.20 8.39 -3.88
CA GLY A 15 -53.03 7.51 -4.03
C GLY A 15 -52.56 7.34 -5.48
N ASP A 16 -53.29 7.87 -6.46
CA ASP A 16 -52.96 7.73 -7.86
C ASP A 16 -51.93 8.77 -8.32
N LYS A 17 -50.67 8.32 -8.32
CA LYS A 17 -49.62 8.69 -9.28
C LYS A 17 -49.12 10.14 -9.22
N VAL A 18 -48.30 10.43 -8.21
CA VAL A 18 -47.18 11.35 -8.41
C VAL A 18 -46.14 10.64 -9.29
N SER A 19 -46.43 10.52 -10.59
CA SER A 19 -45.45 10.02 -11.55
C SER A 19 -44.39 11.11 -11.73
N PHE A 20 -43.27 10.97 -11.02
CA PHE A 20 -42.10 11.83 -11.19
C PHE A 20 -41.46 11.48 -12.54
N ARG A 21 -42.03 11.99 -13.63
CA ARG A 21 -41.41 11.95 -14.95
C ARG A 21 -40.46 13.14 -15.02
N PRO A 22 -39.15 12.96 -14.81
CA PRO A 22 -38.23 14.08 -14.91
C PRO A 22 -38.36 14.66 -16.32
N LYS A 23 -38.61 15.97 -16.40
CA LYS A 23 -38.63 16.67 -17.69
C LYS A 23 -37.27 16.48 -18.34
N TRP A 24 -37.23 16.25 -19.65
CA TRP A 24 -35.99 16.06 -20.43
C TRP A 24 -34.92 17.13 -20.13
N ARG A 25 -35.35 18.37 -19.86
CA ARG A 25 -34.47 19.45 -19.44
C ARG A 25 -33.74 19.17 -18.11
N ASN A 26 -34.42 18.56 -17.12
CA ASN A 26 -33.82 18.21 -15.83
C ASN A 26 -32.83 17.04 -15.96
N LEU A 27 -33.15 16.04 -16.80
CA LEU A 27 -32.22 14.96 -17.14
C LEU A 27 -30.96 15.50 -17.84
N PHE A 28 -31.14 16.44 -18.76
CA PHE A 28 -30.04 17.09 -19.46
C PHE A 28 -29.13 17.87 -18.49
N PHE A 29 -29.69 18.63 -17.55
CA PHE A 29 -28.91 19.33 -16.52
C PHE A 29 -28.17 18.35 -15.59
N LEU A 30 -28.81 17.25 -15.17
CA LEU A 30 -28.16 16.22 -14.37
C LEU A 30 -26.98 15.57 -15.12
N MET A 31 -27.12 15.32 -16.42
CA MET A 31 -26.05 14.79 -17.26
C MET A 31 -24.88 15.76 -17.35
N ILE A 32 -25.14 17.06 -17.51
CA ILE A 32 -24.08 18.10 -17.52
C ILE A 32 -23.33 18.10 -16.18
N ILE A 33 -24.06 18.13 -15.06
CA ILE A 33 -23.47 18.12 -13.72
C ILE A 33 -22.61 16.88 -13.52
N PHE A 34 -23.13 15.70 -13.89
CA PHE A 34 -22.38 14.45 -13.82
C PHE A 34 -21.08 14.52 -14.63
N LEU A 35 -21.15 15.03 -15.86
CA LEU A 35 -19.99 15.14 -16.74
C LEU A 35 -18.94 16.12 -16.17
N LEU A 36 -19.40 17.20 -15.56
CA LEU A 36 -18.56 18.20 -14.90
C LEU A 36 -17.85 17.61 -13.68
N VAL A 37 -18.58 16.87 -12.84
CA VAL A 37 -17.99 16.15 -11.69
C VAL A 37 -17.00 15.07 -12.15
N PHE A 38 -17.33 14.32 -13.20
CA PHE A 38 -16.45 13.31 -13.78
C PHE A 38 -15.14 13.92 -14.30
N LEU A 39 -15.21 15.05 -15.01
CA LEU A 39 -14.03 15.76 -15.49
C LEU A 39 -13.19 16.32 -14.35
N LEU A 40 -13.81 16.97 -13.36
CA LEU A 40 -13.09 17.47 -12.18
C LEU A 40 -12.41 16.35 -11.41
N SER A 41 -13.08 15.20 -11.26
CA SER A 41 -12.50 14.02 -10.60
C SER A 41 -11.31 13.46 -11.38
N ASN A 42 -11.38 13.42 -12.72
CA ASN A 42 -10.25 13.01 -13.56
C ASN A 42 -9.06 13.97 -13.45
N ILE A 43 -9.30 15.28 -13.50
CA ILE A 43 -8.25 16.29 -13.35
C ILE A 43 -7.58 16.14 -11.98
N TYR A 44 -8.39 16.03 -10.92
CA TYR A 44 -7.89 15.84 -9.57
C TYR A 44 -7.08 14.54 -9.42
N SER A 45 -7.54 13.44 -10.03
CA SER A 45 -6.85 12.15 -9.99
C SER A 45 -5.54 12.19 -10.79
N SER A 46 -5.50 12.89 -11.92
CA SER A 46 -4.30 13.06 -12.76
C SER A 46 -3.20 13.83 -12.03
N GLN A 47 -3.57 14.78 -11.15
CA GLN A 47 -2.60 15.49 -10.31
C GLN A 47 -1.94 14.61 -9.24
N LYS A 48 -2.46 13.40 -8.99
CA LYS A 48 -1.89 12.44 -8.02
C LYS A 48 -0.99 11.38 -8.66
N ILE A 49 -0.70 11.48 -9.97
CA ILE A 49 0.27 10.59 -10.59
C ILE A 49 1.62 10.80 -9.89
N SER A 50 2.19 9.71 -9.38
CA SER A 50 3.42 9.75 -8.60
C SER A 50 4.58 10.29 -9.46
N SER A 51 5.43 11.15 -8.88
CA SER A 51 6.66 11.62 -9.53
C SER A 51 7.56 10.47 -9.98
N LEU A 52 7.55 9.35 -9.24
CA LEU A 52 8.24 8.10 -9.59
C LEU A 52 7.85 7.57 -10.97
N PHE A 53 6.59 7.72 -11.38
CA PHE A 53 6.14 7.23 -12.69
C PHE A 53 6.79 8.04 -13.82
N PHE A 54 6.85 9.36 -13.68
CA PHE A 54 7.51 10.22 -14.67
C PHE A 54 9.03 9.97 -14.70
N SER A 55 9.67 9.81 -13.55
CA SER A 55 11.10 9.49 -13.50
C SER A 55 11.42 8.10 -14.04
N LEU A 56 10.53 7.12 -13.85
CA LEU A 56 10.65 5.78 -14.44
C LEU A 56 10.56 5.82 -15.97
N ILE A 57 9.60 6.60 -16.51
CA ILE A 57 9.48 6.83 -17.96
C ILE A 57 10.72 7.53 -18.52
N ASN A 58 11.30 8.47 -17.76
CA ASN A 58 12.50 9.20 -18.13
C ASN A 58 13.80 8.38 -17.96
N ASN A 59 13.70 7.08 -17.66
CA ASN A 59 14.86 6.19 -17.45
C ASN A 59 15.84 6.73 -16.40
N ASP A 60 15.33 7.35 -15.35
CA ASP A 60 16.15 7.67 -14.19
C ASP A 60 16.48 6.38 -13.43
N ARG A 61 17.76 6.02 -13.42
CA ARG A 61 18.27 4.81 -12.76
C ARG A 61 17.84 4.74 -11.30
N LYS A 62 17.86 5.87 -10.58
CA LYS A 62 17.48 5.89 -9.16
C LYS A 62 16.02 5.51 -8.98
N SER A 63 15.14 6.05 -9.81
CA SER A 63 13.72 5.74 -9.79
C SER A 63 13.42 4.28 -10.19
N VAL A 64 14.21 3.71 -11.09
CA VAL A 64 14.15 2.28 -11.42
C VAL A 64 14.53 1.41 -10.22
N ILE A 65 15.58 1.77 -9.48
CA ILE A 65 15.99 1.05 -8.26
C ILE A 65 14.86 1.12 -7.22
N GLU A 66 14.33 2.32 -6.94
CA GLU A 66 13.23 2.50 -5.99
C GLU A 66 11.96 1.73 -6.41
N PHE A 67 11.65 1.71 -7.71
CA PHE A 67 10.56 0.92 -8.25
C PHE A 67 10.78 -0.59 -8.00
N LEU A 68 11.95 -1.11 -8.39
CA LEU A 68 12.30 -2.51 -8.24
C LEU A 68 12.31 -2.96 -6.77
N GLN A 69 12.78 -2.10 -5.86
CA GLN A 69 12.71 -2.34 -4.42
C GLN A 69 11.26 -2.49 -3.93
N LYS A 70 10.34 -1.61 -4.38
CA LYS A 70 8.93 -1.63 -3.98
C LYS A 70 8.16 -2.85 -4.49
N ILE A 71 8.44 -3.30 -5.70
CA ILE A 71 7.73 -4.43 -6.31
C ILE A 71 8.37 -5.79 -5.98
N ARG A 72 9.42 -5.84 -5.16
CA ARG A 72 10.22 -7.05 -4.94
C ARG A 72 9.45 -8.28 -4.46
N GLN A 73 8.40 -8.08 -3.68
CA GLN A 73 7.54 -9.17 -3.18
C GLN A 73 6.51 -9.65 -4.21
N MET A 74 6.42 -8.98 -5.37
CA MET A 74 5.41 -9.26 -6.37
C MET A 74 5.90 -10.35 -7.35
N PRO A 75 5.01 -11.22 -7.86
CA PRO A 75 5.39 -12.33 -8.74
C PRO A 75 6.13 -11.92 -10.02
N TYR A 76 5.89 -10.69 -10.50
CA TYR A 76 6.47 -10.18 -11.74
C TYR A 76 7.83 -9.48 -11.56
N PHE A 77 8.32 -9.33 -10.32
CA PHE A 77 9.62 -8.72 -10.04
C PHE A 77 10.79 -9.32 -10.84
N PRO A 78 10.94 -10.66 -10.95
CA PRO A 78 12.06 -11.24 -11.69
C PRO A 78 12.10 -10.80 -13.17
N GLN A 79 10.92 -10.63 -13.78
CA GLN A 79 10.81 -10.19 -15.17
C GLN A 79 11.23 -8.72 -15.31
N GLN A 80 10.77 -7.87 -14.39
CA GLN A 80 11.12 -6.44 -14.37
C GLN A 80 12.60 -6.21 -14.08
N LEU A 81 13.17 -6.94 -13.11
CA LEU A 81 14.58 -6.87 -12.80
C LEU A 81 15.43 -7.23 -14.02
N LYS A 82 15.11 -8.34 -14.71
CA LYS A 82 15.82 -8.75 -15.92
C LYS A 82 15.72 -7.71 -17.04
N TYR A 83 14.54 -7.11 -17.22
CA TYR A 83 14.33 -6.07 -18.22
C TYR A 83 15.26 -4.86 -17.96
N TYR A 84 15.29 -4.35 -16.74
CA TYR A 84 16.12 -3.19 -16.40
C TYR A 84 17.60 -3.53 -16.27
N GLU A 85 17.96 -4.76 -15.87
CA GLU A 85 19.34 -5.23 -15.86
C GLU A 85 19.95 -5.25 -17.26
N ASN A 86 19.15 -5.57 -18.30
CA ASN A 86 19.59 -5.45 -19.69
C ASN A 86 19.85 -3.99 -20.13
N ILE A 87 19.24 -3.01 -19.47
CA ILE A 87 19.37 -1.58 -19.80
C ILE A 87 20.53 -0.93 -19.01
N TYR A 88 20.60 -1.17 -17.70
CA TYR A 88 21.56 -0.51 -16.80
C TYR A 88 22.75 -1.39 -16.41
N GLY A 89 22.74 -2.67 -16.79
CA GLY A 89 23.80 -3.63 -16.55
C GLY A 89 23.76 -4.29 -15.16
N PRO A 90 24.73 -5.20 -14.91
CA PRO A 90 24.79 -6.01 -13.69
C PRO A 90 24.77 -5.25 -12.34
N PRO A 91 25.36 -4.04 -12.20
CA PRO A 91 25.35 -3.33 -10.92
C PRO A 91 23.95 -2.97 -10.40
N LEU A 92 22.96 -2.86 -11.29
CA LEU A 92 21.58 -2.57 -10.91
C LEU A 92 21.05 -3.58 -9.90
N LYS A 93 21.35 -4.86 -10.10
CA LYS A 93 20.91 -5.91 -9.18
C LYS A 93 21.46 -5.68 -7.79
N THR A 94 22.76 -5.40 -7.68
CA THR A 94 23.41 -5.12 -6.39
C THR A 94 22.80 -3.90 -5.71
N GLU A 95 22.47 -2.85 -6.46
CA GLU A 95 21.83 -1.64 -5.93
C GLU A 95 20.40 -1.91 -5.42
N VAL A 96 19.63 -2.73 -6.14
CA VAL A 96 18.28 -3.13 -5.72
C VAL A 96 18.30 -3.94 -4.42
N PHE A 97 19.36 -4.73 -4.18
CA PHE A 97 19.52 -5.56 -2.98
C PHE A 97 20.49 -4.96 -1.94
N ALA A 98 20.89 -3.69 -2.09
CA ALA A 98 21.90 -3.09 -1.23
C ALA A 98 21.46 -3.03 0.25
N GLU A 99 20.19 -2.72 0.51
CA GLU A 99 19.64 -2.68 1.86
C GLU A 99 19.66 -4.06 2.54
N GLU A 100 19.37 -5.14 1.81
CA GLU A 100 19.47 -6.50 2.33
C GLU A 100 20.91 -6.86 2.67
N LEU A 101 21.84 -6.57 1.76
CA LEU A 101 23.25 -6.86 1.97
C LEU A 101 23.78 -6.11 3.20
N GLU A 102 23.43 -4.83 3.36
CA GLU A 102 23.81 -4.06 4.53
C GLU A 102 23.21 -4.65 5.82
N ARG A 103 21.95 -5.11 5.77
CA ARG A 103 21.29 -5.78 6.89
C ARG A 103 21.99 -7.08 7.27
N GLU A 104 22.36 -7.91 6.31
CA GLU A 104 23.13 -9.14 6.56
C GLU A 104 24.47 -8.83 7.23
N VAL A 105 25.21 -7.83 6.73
CA VAL A 105 26.48 -7.41 7.32
C VAL A 105 26.30 -6.97 8.78
N LYS A 106 25.24 -6.20 9.08
CA LYS A 106 24.91 -5.79 10.45
C LYS A 106 24.58 -6.99 11.33
N ILE A 107 23.78 -7.94 10.84
CA ILE A 107 23.44 -9.18 11.55
C ILE A 107 24.72 -9.95 11.89
N THR A 108 25.57 -10.23 10.89
CA THR A 108 26.82 -10.97 11.09
C THR A 108 27.72 -10.29 12.11
N LYS A 109 27.86 -8.96 12.04
CA LYS A 109 28.66 -8.20 13.00
C LYS A 109 28.11 -8.32 14.42
N LEU A 110 26.79 -8.22 14.61
CA LEU A 110 26.18 -8.36 15.93
C LEU A 110 26.28 -9.79 16.46
N GLU A 111 26.14 -10.81 15.61
CA GLU A 111 26.35 -12.22 15.98
C GLU A 111 27.78 -12.45 16.47
N GLN A 112 28.79 -11.92 15.77
CA GLN A 112 30.20 -12.00 16.20
C GLN A 112 30.48 -11.30 17.54
N ILE A 113 29.79 -10.18 17.83
CA ILE A 113 29.94 -9.51 19.12
C ILE A 113 29.24 -10.34 20.21
N LEU A 114 28.08 -10.94 19.90
CA LEU A 114 27.34 -11.80 20.82
C LEU A 114 28.12 -13.05 21.19
N GLU A 115 28.96 -13.59 20.29
CA GLU A 115 29.89 -14.69 20.59
C GLU A 115 30.88 -14.35 21.71
N LYS A 116 31.24 -13.08 21.88
CA LYS A 116 32.14 -12.62 22.94
C LYS A 116 31.39 -12.10 24.17
N ASN A 117 30.12 -11.73 24.00
CA ASN A 117 29.29 -11.14 25.05
C ASN A 117 27.86 -11.68 24.98
N HIS A 118 27.69 -12.92 25.44
CA HIS A 118 26.47 -13.71 25.29
C HIS A 118 25.22 -13.12 25.95
N GLN A 119 25.38 -12.22 26.91
CA GLN A 119 24.29 -11.64 27.70
C GLN A 119 24.09 -10.15 27.43
N SER A 120 24.65 -9.63 26.33
CA SER A 120 24.41 -8.24 25.97
C SER A 120 22.97 -8.04 25.49
N ARG A 121 22.15 -7.44 26.37
CA ARG A 121 20.75 -7.08 26.12
C ARG A 121 20.57 -6.34 24.78
N ASP A 122 21.36 -5.30 24.56
CA ASP A 122 21.21 -4.41 23.42
C ASP A 122 21.55 -5.12 22.10
N ILE A 123 22.51 -6.05 22.13
CA ILE A 123 22.88 -6.86 20.96
C ILE A 123 21.78 -7.87 20.66
N LEU A 124 21.26 -8.55 21.68
CA LEU A 124 20.14 -9.50 21.53
C LEU A 124 18.90 -8.79 20.97
N TYR A 125 18.56 -7.61 21.50
CA TYR A 125 17.44 -6.82 21.00
C TYR A 125 17.67 -6.29 19.58
N GLY A 126 18.88 -5.82 19.27
CA GLY A 126 19.26 -5.40 17.92
C GLY A 126 19.13 -6.53 16.90
N LEU A 127 19.57 -7.75 17.25
CA LEU A 127 19.39 -8.94 16.42
C LEU A 127 17.91 -9.27 16.22
N PHE A 128 17.08 -9.16 17.25
CA PHE A 128 15.63 -9.31 17.12
C PHE A 128 15.05 -8.36 16.07
N LEU A 129 15.36 -7.07 16.13
CA LEU A 129 14.85 -6.07 15.18
C LEU A 129 15.28 -6.39 13.74
N LEU A 130 16.56 -6.68 13.52
CA LEU A 130 17.07 -6.97 12.17
C LEU A 130 16.46 -8.26 11.59
N TYR A 131 16.31 -9.31 12.39
CA TYR A 131 15.69 -10.56 11.93
C TYR A 131 14.18 -10.41 11.70
N LYS A 132 13.50 -9.56 12.47
CA LYS A 132 12.09 -9.22 12.26
C LYS A 132 11.90 -8.48 10.93
N GLU A 133 12.73 -7.47 10.65
CA GLU A 133 12.70 -6.74 9.39
C GLU A 133 13.04 -7.63 8.17
N LYS A 134 13.94 -8.60 8.35
CA LYS A 134 14.27 -9.61 7.34
C LYS A 134 13.11 -10.59 7.07
N GLY A 135 12.08 -10.61 7.92
CA GLY A 135 10.97 -11.57 7.83
C GLY A 135 11.31 -12.97 8.38
N ASN A 136 12.42 -13.13 9.12
CA ASN A 136 12.77 -14.38 9.78
C ASN A 136 12.23 -14.39 11.21
N SER A 137 10.93 -14.67 11.34
CA SER A 137 10.24 -14.66 12.63
C SER A 137 10.84 -15.62 13.66
N LEU A 138 11.29 -16.81 13.21
CA LEU A 138 11.87 -17.82 14.10
C LEU A 138 13.14 -17.30 14.79
N LYS A 139 14.08 -16.73 14.03
CA LYS A 139 15.29 -16.15 14.63
C LYS A 139 14.96 -14.90 15.44
N ALA A 140 14.05 -14.05 14.96
CA ALA A 140 13.64 -12.86 15.68
C ALA A 140 13.11 -13.20 17.09
N GLU A 141 12.16 -14.15 17.18
CA GLU A 141 11.58 -14.60 18.44
C GLU A 141 12.63 -15.22 19.38
N LYS A 142 13.56 -16.02 18.83
CA LYS A 142 14.67 -16.57 19.60
C LYS A 142 15.48 -15.47 20.30
N TYR A 143 15.90 -14.45 19.56
CA TYR A 143 16.70 -13.35 20.13
C TYR A 143 15.90 -12.47 21.09
N LEU A 144 14.61 -12.25 20.82
CA LEU A 144 13.74 -11.52 21.76
C LEU A 144 13.62 -12.26 23.10
N LYS A 145 13.46 -13.59 23.07
CA LYS A 145 13.41 -14.39 24.28
C LYS A 145 14.68 -14.25 25.11
N LEU A 146 15.84 -14.40 24.47
CA LEU A 146 17.14 -14.22 25.11
C LEU A 146 17.30 -12.80 25.67
N ALA A 147 16.85 -11.77 24.95
CA ALA A 147 16.90 -10.40 25.42
C ALA A 147 16.04 -10.21 26.70
N LYS A 148 14.85 -10.81 26.74
CA LYS A 148 13.93 -10.77 27.90
C LYS A 148 14.45 -11.57 29.11
N GLU A 149 15.23 -12.62 28.88
CA GLU A 149 15.91 -13.37 29.94
C GLU A 149 16.98 -12.51 30.62
N VAL A 150 17.65 -11.62 29.88
CA VAL A 150 18.62 -10.66 30.43
C VAL A 150 17.93 -9.46 31.07
N ASP A 151 16.91 -8.89 30.42
CA ASP A 151 16.15 -7.73 30.89
C ASP A 151 14.64 -7.89 30.59
N PRO A 152 13.83 -8.25 31.59
CA PRO A 152 12.40 -8.44 31.42
C PRO A 152 11.61 -7.18 31.06
N THR A 153 12.20 -5.98 31.15
CA THR A 153 11.51 -4.72 30.87
C THR A 153 11.35 -4.42 29.38
N ILE A 154 12.02 -5.20 28.52
CA ILE A 154 11.91 -5.12 27.06
C ILE A 154 10.47 -5.46 26.62
N LYS A 155 9.88 -4.58 25.81
CA LYS A 155 8.55 -4.78 25.22
C LYS A 155 8.65 -5.52 23.89
#